data_AF-A0A947RRU4-F1
#
_entry.id   AF-A0A947RRU4-F1
#
_cell.length_a   1.000
_cell.length_b   1.000
_cell.length_c   1.000
_cell.angle_alpha   90.00
_cell.angle_beta   90.00
_cell.angle_gamma   90.00
#
_symmetry.space_group_name_H-M   'P 1'
#
loop_
_entity.id
_entity.type
_entity.pdbx_description
1 polymer ?
#
loop_
_entity_poly.entity_id
_entity_poly.type
_entity_poly.pdbx_seq_one_letter_code
_entity_poly.pdbx_strand_id
1 'polypeptide(L)'
;MNEMRQAMQDVKRAMGTLSKQVPEEMKGFSDFMGTVLKPGKLDVKTKELIALGMGLTSRCKYCIGIHTQKALAAGATPDELWEVATVAVMMGGGPAMTYVAELQKALDEFAPAEIA
;
A
#
# COMPACT_ATOMS: atom_id res chain seq x y z
N MET A 1 8.38 0.88 17.77
CA MET A 1 7.66 0.26 16.65
C MET A 1 6.93 1.37 15.91
N ASN A 2 7.52 1.86 14.82
CA ASN A 2 7.02 2.90 13.90
C ASN A 2 7.81 2.82 12.57
N GLU A 3 8.34 1.63 12.26
CA GLU A 3 9.24 1.45 11.11
C GLU A 3 8.51 1.69 9.79
N MET A 4 7.26 1.23 9.69
CA MET A 4 6.46 1.42 8.48
C MET A 4 6.08 2.90 8.31
N ARG A 5 5.59 3.55 9.36
CA ARG A 5 5.33 5.00 9.36
C ARG A 5 6.57 5.80 8.99
N GLN A 6 7.74 5.44 9.51
CA GLN A 6 8.99 6.13 9.20
C GLN A 6 9.35 5.97 7.71
N ALA A 7 9.32 4.73 7.18
CA ALA A 7 9.57 4.47 5.76
C ALA A 7 8.60 5.25 4.85
N MET A 8 7.33 5.35 5.25
CA MET A 8 6.34 6.14 4.54
C MET A 8 6.61 7.64 4.56
N GLN A 9 7.05 8.17 5.71
CA GLN A 9 7.38 9.59 5.87
C GLN A 9 8.58 10.01 5.02
N ASP A 10 9.60 9.17 4.92
CA ASP A 10 10.80 9.46 4.14
C ASP A 10 10.48 9.59 2.64
N VAL A 11 9.69 8.65 2.10
CA VAL A 11 9.23 8.73 0.71
C VAL A 11 8.30 9.93 0.50
N LYS A 12 7.38 10.21 1.43
CA LYS A 12 6.50 11.38 1.35
C LYS A 12 7.29 12.69 1.31
N ARG A 13 8.37 12.80 2.07
CA ARG A 13 9.26 13.96 2.05
C ARG A 13 9.94 14.12 0.69
N ALA A 14 10.48 13.04 0.14
CA ALA A 14 11.10 13.05 -1.19
C ALA A 14 10.10 13.41 -2.30
N MET A 15 8.87 12.88 -2.25
CA MET A 15 7.78 13.24 -3.16
C MET A 15 7.40 14.72 -3.05
N GLY A 16 7.44 15.29 -1.85
CA GLY A 16 7.22 16.72 -1.64
C GLY A 16 8.31 17.59 -2.28
N THR A 17 9.58 17.16 -2.22
CA THR A 17 10.67 17.80 -2.95
C THR A 17 10.47 17.69 -4.45
N LEU A 18 10.16 16.49 -4.96
CA LEU A 18 9.91 16.25 -6.38
C LEU A 18 8.76 17.10 -6.92
N SER A 19 7.67 17.23 -6.16
CA SER A 19 6.52 18.05 -6.53
C SER A 19 6.85 19.54 -6.64
N LYS A 20 7.89 20.03 -5.96
CA LYS A 20 8.37 21.42 -6.12
C LYS A 20 9.27 21.59 -7.35
N GLN A 21 9.99 20.54 -7.75
CA GLN A 21 10.91 20.57 -8.88
C GLN A 21 10.18 20.35 -10.22
N VAL A 22 9.18 19.46 -10.25
CA VAL A 22 8.42 19.05 -11.44
C VAL A 22 6.90 19.10 -11.16
N PRO A 23 6.34 20.29 -10.94
CA PRO A 23 4.97 20.44 -10.44
C PRO A 23 3.89 20.00 -11.43
N GLU A 24 4.11 20.18 -12.74
CA GLU A 24 3.14 19.80 -13.77
C GLU A 24 3.03 18.28 -13.89
N GLU A 25 4.17 17.60 -13.93
CA GLU A 25 4.28 16.14 -14.01
C GLU A 25 3.69 15.48 -12.76
N MET A 26 4.02 16.02 -11.59
CA MET A 26 3.51 15.49 -10.32
C MET A 26 2.00 15.73 -10.16
N LYS A 27 1.47 16.83 -10.70
CA LYS A 27 0.02 17.05 -10.78
C LYS A 27 -0.64 16.02 -11.70
N GLY A 28 -0.10 15.79 -12.89
CA GLY A 28 -0.62 14.78 -13.81
C GLY A 28 -0.65 13.38 -13.18
N PHE A 29 0.42 13.00 -12.50
CA PHE A 29 0.52 11.72 -11.80
C PHE A 29 -0.47 11.60 -10.63
N SER A 30 -0.61 12.64 -9.80
CA SER A 30 -1.54 12.62 -8.66
C SER A 30 -3.01 12.58 -9.10
N ASP A 31 -3.37 13.30 -10.16
CA ASP A 31 -4.70 13.29 -10.75
C ASP A 31 -5.06 11.90 -11.30
N PHE A 32 -4.09 11.25 -11.98
CA PHE A 32 -4.25 9.87 -12.47
C PHE A 32 -4.49 8.89 -11.32
N MET A 33 -3.61 8.89 -10.31
CA MET A 33 -3.76 8.01 -9.13
C MET A 33 -5.10 8.23 -8.43
N GLY A 34 -5.48 9.49 -8.21
CA GLY A 34 -6.74 9.86 -7.57
C GLY A 34 -7.95 9.39 -8.37
N THR A 35 -7.86 9.38 -9.70
CA THR A 35 -8.94 8.89 -10.57
C THR A 35 -9.01 7.36 -10.57
N VAL A 36 -7.88 6.67 -10.63
CA VAL A 36 -7.82 5.20 -10.60
C VAL A 36 -8.40 4.64 -9.31
N LEU A 37 -8.13 5.26 -8.16
CA LEU A 37 -8.58 4.78 -6.85
C LEU A 37 -10.02 5.17 -6.46
N LYS A 38 -10.70 6.02 -7.24
CA LYS A 38 -12.13 6.32 -7.00
C LYS A 38 -12.99 5.07 -7.15
N PRO A 39 -14.08 4.91 -6.38
CA PRO A 39 -15.02 3.82 -6.58
C PRO A 39 -15.62 3.87 -7.99
N GLY A 40 -15.85 2.70 -8.57
CA GLY A 40 -16.45 2.55 -9.90
C GLY A 40 -17.09 1.17 -10.03
N LYS A 41 -16.70 0.39 -11.05
CA LYS A 41 -17.12 -1.02 -11.16
C LYS A 41 -16.53 -1.90 -10.05
N LEU A 42 -15.35 -1.51 -9.55
CA LEU A 42 -14.76 -2.04 -8.32
C LEU A 42 -14.83 -0.94 -7.26
N ASP A 43 -15.15 -1.33 -6.03
CA ASP A 43 -15.12 -0.44 -4.87
C ASP A 43 -13.68 -0.07 -4.48
N VAL A 44 -13.54 0.86 -3.53
CA VAL A 44 -12.22 1.33 -3.06
C VAL A 44 -11.45 0.18 -2.40
N LYS A 45 -12.12 -0.62 -1.55
CA LYS A 45 -11.49 -1.74 -0.85
C LYS A 45 -10.81 -2.70 -1.83
N THR A 46 -11.55 -3.14 -2.84
CA THR A 46 -11.04 -4.07 -3.86
C THR A 46 -9.84 -3.49 -4.61
N LYS A 47 -9.88 -2.20 -4.95
CA LYS A 47 -8.76 -1.53 -5.63
C LYS A 47 -7.52 -1.43 -4.76
N GLU A 48 -7.68 -1.14 -3.47
CA GLU A 48 -6.56 -1.08 -2.52
C GLU A 48 -5.98 -2.48 -2.26
N LEU A 49 -6.80 -3.53 -2.20
CA LEU A 49 -6.34 -4.93 -2.12
C LEU A 49 -5.51 -5.33 -3.35
N ILE A 50 -5.96 -4.97 -4.56
CA ILE A 50 -5.18 -5.18 -5.80
C ILE A 50 -3.85 -4.41 -5.72
N ALA A 51 -3.89 -3.14 -5.30
CA ALA A 51 -2.70 -2.30 -5.19
C ALA A 51 -1.70 -2.83 -4.15
N LEU A 52 -2.17 -3.38 -3.02
CA LEU A 52 -1.33 -4.07 -2.05
C LEU A 52 -0.62 -5.28 -2.67
N GLY A 53 -1.36 -6.12 -3.39
CA GLY A 53 -0.79 -7.26 -4.10
C GLY A 53 0.32 -6.83 -5.07
N MET A 54 0.07 -5.76 -5.83
CA MET A 54 1.08 -5.16 -6.72
C MET A 54 2.28 -4.59 -5.95
N GLY A 55 2.06 -4.01 -4.77
CA GLY A 55 3.11 -3.50 -3.88
C GLY A 55 4.04 -4.62 -3.38
N LEU A 56 3.47 -5.76 -3.01
CA LEU A 56 4.20 -6.97 -2.60
C LEU A 56 5.03 -7.53 -3.75
N THR A 57 4.42 -7.74 -4.93
CA THR A 57 5.15 -8.28 -6.09
C THR A 57 6.21 -7.30 -6.61
N SER A 58 5.98 -6.00 -6.47
CA SER A 58 6.93 -4.95 -6.83
C SER A 58 7.99 -4.70 -5.77
N ARG A 59 7.92 -5.38 -4.61
CA ARG A 59 8.89 -5.24 -3.51
C ARG A 59 9.00 -3.79 -3.02
N CYS A 60 7.88 -3.07 -2.99
CA CYS A 60 7.83 -1.65 -2.68
C CYS A 60 7.32 -1.44 -1.25
N LYS A 61 8.23 -1.21 -0.29
CA LYS A 61 7.90 -1.01 1.13
C LYS A 61 6.88 0.11 1.36
N TYR A 62 7.09 1.24 0.69
CA TYR A 62 6.17 2.38 0.73
C TYR A 62 4.77 2.00 0.25
N CYS A 63 4.69 1.29 -0.89
CA CYS A 63 3.44 0.87 -1.50
C CYS A 63 2.69 -0.12 -0.59
N ILE A 64 3.40 -1.07 0.01
CA ILE A 64 2.83 -2.00 0.99
C ILE A 64 2.24 -1.22 2.16
N GLY A 65 3.00 -0.31 2.78
CA GLY A 65 2.51 0.50 3.90
C GLY A 65 1.26 1.33 3.56
N ILE A 66 1.31 2.11 2.48
CA ILE A 66 0.21 3.01 2.12
C ILE A 66 -1.06 2.25 1.70
N HIS A 67 -0.94 1.15 0.95
CA HIS A 67 -2.09 0.40 0.48
C HIS A 67 -2.68 -0.51 1.56
N THR A 68 -1.88 -1.03 2.49
CA THR A 68 -2.40 -1.65 3.73
C THR A 68 -3.22 -0.64 4.53
N GLN A 69 -2.67 0.54 4.81
CA GLN A 69 -3.38 1.57 5.59
C GLN A 69 -4.70 1.99 4.94
N LYS A 70 -4.70 2.18 3.62
CA LYS A 70 -5.90 2.58 2.88
C LYS A 70 -6.92 1.45 2.74
N ALA A 71 -6.48 0.21 2.55
CA ALA A 71 -7.38 -0.94 2.52
C ALA A 71 -8.11 -1.10 3.86
N LEU A 72 -7.39 -1.03 4.99
CA LEU A 72 -8.00 -1.06 6.33
C LEU A 72 -9.00 0.09 6.52
N ALA A 73 -8.63 1.31 6.11
CA ALA A 73 -9.53 2.47 6.16
C ALA A 73 -10.77 2.32 5.25
N ALA A 74 -10.68 1.51 4.20
CA ALA A 74 -11.79 1.16 3.31
C ALA A 74 -12.61 -0.06 3.82
N GLY A 75 -12.32 -0.56 5.02
CA GLY A 75 -13.04 -1.66 5.66
C GLY A 75 -12.49 -3.05 5.34
N ALA A 76 -11.25 -3.16 4.86
CA ALA A 76 -10.58 -4.45 4.77
C ALA A 76 -10.21 -5.02 6.13
N THR A 77 -10.20 -6.35 6.26
CA THR A 77 -9.72 -7.05 7.46
C THR A 77 -8.25 -7.47 7.30
N PRO A 78 -7.51 -7.69 8.40
CA PRO A 78 -6.18 -8.30 8.34
C PRO A 78 -6.17 -9.64 7.57
N ASP A 79 -7.21 -10.47 7.75
CA ASP A 79 -7.35 -11.74 7.03
C ASP A 79 -7.43 -11.55 5.51
N GLU A 80 -8.19 -10.57 5.01
CA GLU A 80 -8.24 -10.24 3.58
C GLU A 80 -6.87 -9.81 3.05
N LEU A 81 -6.08 -9.09 3.86
CA LEU A 81 -4.73 -8.65 3.47
C LEU A 81 -3.74 -9.82 3.44
N TRP A 82 -3.88 -10.80 4.35
CA TRP A 82 -3.12 -12.05 4.32
C TRP A 82 -3.48 -12.91 3.11
N GLU A 83 -4.76 -12.99 2.74
CA GLU A 83 -5.17 -13.66 1.51
C GLU A 83 -4.53 -13.01 0.27
N VAL A 84 -4.55 -11.67 0.17
CA VAL A 84 -3.83 -10.94 -0.90
C VAL A 84 -2.34 -11.29 -0.91
N ALA A 85 -1.72 -11.40 0.27
CA ALA A 85 -0.31 -11.75 0.37
C ALA A 85 -0.02 -13.14 -0.18
N THR A 86 -0.87 -14.14 0.09
CA THR A 86 -0.69 -15.48 -0.48
C THR A 86 -0.80 -15.49 -2.01
N VAL A 87 -1.72 -14.71 -2.58
CA VAL A 87 -1.83 -14.53 -4.04
C VAL A 87 -0.58 -13.85 -4.59
N ALA A 88 -0.08 -12.81 -3.91
CA ALA A 88 1.16 -12.14 -4.31
C ALA A 88 2.38 -13.06 -4.25
N VAL A 89 2.45 -13.96 -3.25
CA VAL A 89 3.49 -14.99 -3.15
C VAL A 89 3.36 -16.03 -4.25
N MET A 90 2.15 -16.48 -4.57
CA MET A 90 1.91 -17.39 -5.70
C MET A 90 2.44 -16.80 -7.02
N MET A 91 2.19 -15.51 -7.25
CA MET A 91 2.59 -14.84 -8.50
C MET A 91 4.05 -14.38 -8.51
N GLY A 92 4.60 -13.95 -7.36
CA GLY A 92 5.92 -13.34 -7.25
C GLY A 92 7.01 -14.23 -6.65
N GLY A 93 6.66 -15.44 -6.19
CA GLY A 93 7.56 -16.43 -5.62
C GLY A 93 8.28 -15.98 -4.34
N GLY A 94 9.44 -16.56 -4.09
CA GLY A 94 10.29 -16.24 -2.93
C GLY A 94 10.56 -14.73 -2.73
N PRO A 95 10.84 -13.93 -3.79
CA PRO A 95 11.04 -12.49 -3.65
C PRO A 95 9.83 -11.72 -3.11
N ALA A 96 8.59 -12.14 -3.43
CA ALA A 96 7.40 -11.52 -2.85
C ALA A 96 7.19 -12.00 -1.40
N MET A 97 7.51 -13.27 -1.11
CA MET A 97 7.41 -13.84 0.24
C MET A 97 8.25 -13.08 1.27
N THR A 98 9.46 -12.62 0.93
CA THR A 98 10.29 -11.87 1.90
C THR A 98 9.69 -10.51 2.28
N TYR A 99 8.83 -9.92 1.43
CA TYR A 99 8.18 -8.64 1.68
C TYR A 99 6.90 -8.74 2.50
N VAL A 100 6.44 -9.96 2.80
CA VAL A 100 5.37 -10.20 3.78
C VAL A 100 5.74 -9.64 5.16
N ALA A 101 7.04 -9.61 5.51
CA ALA A 101 7.50 -8.97 6.74
C ALA A 101 7.13 -7.48 6.81
N GLU A 102 7.06 -6.78 5.67
CA GLU A 102 6.65 -5.37 5.62
C GLU A 102 5.13 -5.23 5.73
N LEU A 103 4.36 -6.22 5.24
CA LEU A 103 2.91 -6.29 5.50
C LEU A 103 2.64 -6.48 7.00
N GLN A 104 3.34 -7.40 7.67
CA GLN A 104 3.22 -7.58 9.12
C GLN A 104 3.45 -6.27 9.87
N LYS A 105 4.54 -5.56 9.58
CA LYS A 105 4.82 -4.26 10.21
C LYS A 105 3.72 -3.23 9.96
N ALA A 106 3.15 -3.22 8.76
CA ALA A 106 2.04 -2.32 8.44
C ALA A 106 0.77 -2.69 9.22
N LEU A 107 0.48 -3.98 9.39
CA LEU A 107 -0.62 -4.46 10.23
C LEU A 107 -0.41 -4.07 11.70
N ASP A 108 0.78 -4.31 12.25
CA ASP A 108 1.10 -3.94 13.65
C ASP A 108 0.88 -2.44 13.94
N GLU A 109 1.09 -1.58 12.93
CA GLU A 109 1.00 -0.11 13.08
C GLU A 109 -0.37 0.49 12.69
N PHE A 110 -1.18 -0.22 11.90
CA PHE A 110 -2.39 0.33 11.29
C PHE A 110 -3.66 -0.51 11.53
N ALA A 111 -3.54 -1.79 11.88
CA ALA A 111 -4.70 -2.62 12.19
C ALA A 111 -5.38 -2.12 13.49
N PRO A 112 -6.72 -2.14 13.56
CA PRO A 112 -7.43 -1.85 14.81
C PRO A 112 -7.02 -2.85 15.90
N ALA A 113 -6.87 -2.38 17.14
CA ALA A 113 -6.44 -3.18 18.29
C ALA A 113 -7.37 -4.38 18.62
N GLU A 114 -8.59 -4.39 18.09
CA GLU A 114 -9.58 -5.46 18.30
C GLU A 114 -9.42 -6.63 17.31
N ILE A 115 -8.50 -6.52 16.34
CA ILE A 115 -8.29 -7.48 15.24
C ILE A 115 -6.79 -7.86 15.11
N ALA A 116 -5.98 -7.55 16.12
CA ALA A 116 -4.55 -7.86 16.18
C ALA A 116 -4.27 -9.14 16.98
#